data_AF-A0A9X3EP03-F1
#
_entry.id   AF-A0A9X3EP03-F1
#
_cell.length_a   1.000
_cell.length_b   1.000
_cell.length_c   1.000
_cell.angle_alpha   90.00
_cell.angle_beta   90.00
_cell.angle_gamma   90.00
#
_symmetry.space_group_name_H-M   'P 1'
#
loop_
_entity.id
_entity.type
_entity.pdbx_description
1 polymer ?
#
loop_
_entity_poly.entity_id
_entity_poly.type
_entity_poly.pdbx_seq_one_letter_code
_entity_poly.pdbx_strand_id
1 'polypeptide(L)'
;MVDNSKSMAQYQSALADAFPQFVDAMIDNLPKGVDLHVGITTTDFYCTGAGQACCPDNCPVGNTQCQIGTTPEEVEQIDAYYVPPTSGDNGANGSQGRLFVHDGMAYFATNTAVDPAPLKAWFTGAATAAGEQGSSLEMPVAAAAYATSATNAAANEGFLRDKDAVLLVFFLTNDPDASVEVLSSYTAMVRDAKADCGGDACILTAGLIKKCVPAENQKLWQFMKAFGEEPIWGDIEDKAGYVEIVGEALAATLGDACIHIPVG
;
A
#
# COMPACT_ATOMS: atom_id res chain seq x y z
N MET A 1 -1.20 -0.50 -1.30
CA MET A 1 -2.06 0.47 -0.61
C MET A 1 -2.44 1.56 -1.59
N VAL A 2 -3.63 2.11 -1.41
CA VAL A 2 -4.24 3.10 -2.30
C VAL A 2 -4.66 4.29 -1.47
N ASP A 3 -4.10 5.44 -1.80
CA ASP A 3 -4.62 6.76 -1.41
C ASP A 3 -6.04 6.90 -1.91
N ASN A 4 -6.96 7.20 -1.00
CA ASN A 4 -8.39 7.26 -1.28
C ASN A 4 -8.98 8.65 -1.13
N SER A 5 -8.13 9.67 -1.02
CA SER A 5 -8.48 11.08 -1.08
C SER A 5 -9.20 11.40 -2.39
N LYS A 6 -9.99 12.49 -2.39
CA LYS A 6 -10.68 12.96 -3.60
C LYS A 6 -9.73 13.36 -4.72
N SER A 7 -8.50 13.73 -4.39
CA SER A 7 -7.50 14.15 -5.37
C SER A 7 -7.01 12.99 -6.25
N MET A 8 -7.20 11.76 -5.77
CA MET A 8 -6.83 10.53 -6.45
C MET A 8 -7.77 10.10 -7.58
N ALA A 9 -8.98 10.66 -7.69
CA ALA A 9 -9.99 10.22 -8.67
C ALA A 9 -9.44 10.09 -10.11
N GLN A 10 -8.71 11.11 -10.57
CA GLN A 10 -8.13 11.11 -11.92
C GLN A 10 -6.95 10.15 -12.12
N TYR A 11 -6.29 9.75 -11.04
CA TYR A 11 -5.18 8.80 -11.06
C TYR A 11 -5.74 7.40 -10.96
N GLN A 12 -6.69 7.15 -10.05
CA GLN A 12 -7.42 5.90 -9.91
C GLN A 12 -8.16 5.51 -11.18
N SER A 13 -8.79 6.45 -11.90
CA SER A 13 -9.35 6.16 -13.22
C SER A 13 -8.29 5.71 -14.22
N ALA A 14 -7.14 6.39 -14.28
CA ALA A 14 -6.05 6.00 -15.17
C ALA A 14 -5.41 4.66 -14.77
N LEU A 15 -5.40 4.36 -13.47
CA LEU A 15 -4.94 3.10 -12.91
C LEU A 15 -5.92 1.98 -13.14
N ALA A 16 -7.22 2.22 -13.07
CA ALA A 16 -8.26 1.27 -13.45
C ALA A 16 -8.06 0.80 -14.89
N ASP A 17 -7.72 1.73 -15.79
CA ASP A 17 -7.40 1.41 -17.18
C ASP A 17 -6.06 0.63 -17.31
N ALA A 18 -5.10 0.87 -16.42
CA ALA A 18 -3.79 0.22 -16.42
C ALA A 18 -3.75 -1.12 -15.64
N PHE A 19 -4.67 -1.41 -14.71
CA PHE A 19 -4.63 -2.61 -13.87
C PHE A 19 -4.71 -3.93 -14.63
N PRO A 20 -5.49 -4.06 -15.72
CA PRO A 20 -5.42 -5.25 -16.56
C PRO A 20 -4.00 -5.52 -17.06
N GLN A 21 -3.28 -4.46 -17.44
CA GLN A 21 -1.90 -4.52 -17.93
C GLN A 21 -0.91 -4.77 -16.80
N PHE A 22 -1.18 -4.26 -15.59
CA PHE A 22 -0.46 -4.66 -14.37
C PHE A 22 -0.51 -6.17 -14.22
N VAL A 23 -1.72 -6.74 -14.17
CA VAL A 23 -1.90 -8.18 -13.91
C VAL A 23 -1.24 -9.01 -15.01
N ASP A 24 -1.30 -8.56 -16.28
CA ASP A 24 -0.55 -9.19 -17.37
C ASP A 24 0.96 -9.14 -17.11
N ALA A 25 1.52 -7.97 -16.83
CA ALA A 25 2.94 -7.83 -16.53
C ALA A 25 3.35 -8.68 -15.32
N MET A 26 2.50 -8.81 -14.30
CA MET A 26 2.75 -9.65 -13.14
C MET A 26 2.86 -11.12 -13.51
N ILE A 27 1.90 -11.63 -14.28
CA ILE A 27 1.89 -13.05 -14.65
C ILE A 27 2.97 -13.37 -15.68
N ASP A 28 3.24 -12.45 -16.61
CA ASP A 28 4.24 -12.63 -17.66
C ASP A 28 5.67 -12.63 -17.10
N ASN A 29 5.92 -11.84 -16.06
CA ASN A 29 7.23 -11.83 -15.42
C ASN A 29 7.36 -13.03 -14.46
N LEU A 30 6.33 -13.36 -13.66
CA LEU A 30 6.43 -14.41 -12.65
C LEU A 30 6.60 -15.82 -13.25
N PRO A 31 7.27 -16.77 -12.56
CA PRO A 31 7.41 -18.11 -13.05
C PRO A 31 6.02 -18.76 -13.05
N LYS A 32 5.78 -19.62 -14.04
CA LYS A 32 4.50 -20.35 -14.12
C LYS A 32 4.34 -21.28 -12.91
N GLY A 33 3.15 -21.27 -12.32
CA GLY A 33 2.82 -22.14 -11.19
C GLY A 33 3.02 -21.51 -9.82
N VAL A 34 3.30 -20.21 -9.72
CA VAL A 34 3.47 -19.50 -8.45
C VAL A 34 2.12 -19.03 -7.90
N ASP A 35 1.89 -19.30 -6.62
CA ASP A 35 0.71 -18.81 -5.90
C ASP A 35 0.84 -17.31 -5.60
N LEU A 36 -0.24 -16.59 -5.81
CA LEU A 36 -0.34 -15.13 -5.72
C LEU A 36 -1.52 -14.73 -4.84
N HIS A 37 -1.25 -13.85 -3.88
CA HIS A 37 -2.28 -13.15 -3.12
C HIS A 37 -2.20 -11.66 -3.44
N VAL A 38 -3.30 -11.07 -3.89
CA VAL A 38 -3.39 -9.64 -4.19
C VAL A 38 -4.43 -9.00 -3.28
N GLY A 39 -3.99 -8.03 -2.49
CA GLY A 39 -4.83 -7.31 -1.54
C GLY A 39 -4.68 -5.81 -1.71
N ILE A 40 -5.71 -5.06 -1.35
CA ILE A 40 -5.71 -3.60 -1.30
C ILE A 40 -5.96 -3.19 0.14
N THR A 41 -5.32 -2.12 0.59
CA THR A 41 -5.70 -1.39 1.80
C THR A 41 -5.70 0.09 1.45
N THR A 42 -6.56 0.86 2.11
CA THR A 42 -6.66 2.31 1.98
C THR A 42 -5.77 3.00 3.01
N THR A 43 -5.51 4.29 2.82
CA THR A 43 -4.60 5.06 3.67
C THR A 43 -5.31 5.82 4.79
N ASP A 44 -6.62 5.60 4.93
CA ASP A 44 -7.45 6.13 5.99
C ASP A 44 -7.15 5.49 7.35
N PHE A 45 -6.85 6.35 8.32
CA PHE A 45 -6.78 6.00 9.75
C PHE A 45 -7.73 6.84 10.59
N TYR A 46 -8.66 7.54 9.95
CA TYR A 46 -9.65 8.36 10.62
C TYR A 46 -11.03 7.70 10.62
N CYS A 47 -11.98 8.47 11.12
CA CYS A 47 -13.33 8.12 11.49
C CYS A 47 -14.38 8.21 10.36
N THR A 48 -15.34 7.29 10.32
CA THR A 48 -16.52 7.32 9.42
C THR A 48 -17.86 7.47 10.16
N GLY A 49 -17.83 7.64 11.49
CA GLY A 49 -19.02 7.84 12.32
C GLY A 49 -19.43 9.31 12.46
N ALA A 50 -20.74 9.56 12.56
CA ALA A 50 -21.27 10.89 12.85
C ALA A 50 -20.70 11.44 14.18
N GLY A 51 -20.10 12.64 14.14
CA GLY A 51 -19.58 13.34 15.33
C GLY A 51 -18.10 13.08 15.64
N GLN A 52 -17.39 12.27 14.85
CA GLN A 52 -15.94 12.16 14.97
C GLN A 52 -15.25 13.28 14.17
N ALA A 53 -14.06 13.69 14.61
CA ALA A 53 -13.26 14.71 13.93
C ALA A 53 -12.70 14.11 12.62
N CYS A 54 -13.40 14.29 11.50
CA CYS A 54 -12.91 13.86 10.20
C CYS A 54 -12.15 14.99 9.53
N CYS A 55 -11.18 14.65 8.68
CA CYS A 55 -10.63 15.59 7.71
C CYS A 55 -11.01 15.22 6.26
N PRO A 56 -12.26 15.49 5.84
CA PRO A 56 -12.78 14.98 4.58
C PRO A 56 -12.32 15.77 3.34
N ASP A 57 -11.77 16.98 3.49
CA ASP A 57 -11.49 17.88 2.35
C ASP A 57 -10.38 18.91 2.57
N ASN A 58 -10.30 19.52 3.77
CA ASN A 58 -9.35 20.60 4.07
C ASN A 58 -8.93 20.52 5.53
N CYS A 59 -7.82 19.85 5.79
CA CYS A 59 -7.28 19.81 7.14
C CYS A 59 -6.63 21.13 7.44
N PRO A 60 -6.79 21.67 8.66
CA PRO A 60 -6.03 22.84 9.07
C PRO A 60 -4.52 22.55 9.21
N VAL A 61 -4.11 21.29 9.05
CA VAL A 61 -2.70 20.85 9.07
C VAL A 61 -1.98 21.37 7.84
N GLY A 62 -0.80 21.96 8.03
CA GLY A 62 0.08 22.40 6.96
C GLY A 62 0.50 21.25 6.04
N ASN A 63 -0.18 21.09 4.91
CA ASN A 63 0.16 20.13 3.87
C ASN A 63 0.74 20.89 2.66
N THR A 64 2.03 20.67 2.34
CA THR A 64 2.69 21.28 1.17
C THR A 64 2.58 20.43 -0.09
N GLN A 65 1.63 19.48 -0.11
CA GLN A 65 1.42 18.46 -1.14
C GLN A 65 2.58 17.48 -1.33
N CYS A 66 3.63 17.60 -0.53
CA CYS A 66 4.90 16.86 -0.63
C CYS A 66 5.52 16.59 0.75
N GLN A 67 5.16 17.39 1.76
CA GLN A 67 5.49 17.19 3.15
C GLN A 67 4.31 17.56 4.04
N ILE A 68 4.25 16.90 5.18
CA ILE A 68 3.29 17.14 6.27
C ILE A 68 3.93 16.63 7.58
N GLY A 69 3.52 17.18 8.72
CA GLY A 69 4.02 16.73 10.03
C GLY A 69 5.50 17.09 10.26
N THR A 70 5.92 18.25 9.75
CA THR A 70 7.31 18.72 9.84
C THR A 70 7.61 19.46 11.14
N THR A 71 6.58 19.97 11.82
CA THR A 71 6.71 20.58 13.15
C THR A 71 5.99 19.77 14.22
N PRO A 72 6.38 19.89 15.51
CA PRO A 72 5.67 19.24 16.61
C PRO A 72 4.18 19.59 16.67
N GLU A 73 3.82 20.84 16.36
CA GLU A 73 2.44 21.30 16.34
C GLU A 73 1.63 20.65 15.21
N GLU A 74 2.23 20.47 14.03
CA GLU A 74 1.60 19.72 12.93
C GLU A 74 1.39 18.26 13.31
N VAL A 75 2.39 17.63 13.94
CA VAL A 75 2.29 16.24 14.43
C VAL A 75 1.17 16.10 15.46
N GLU A 76 1.07 17.01 16.43
CA GLU A 76 -0.02 17.02 17.43
C GLU A 76 -1.40 17.16 16.78
N GLN A 77 -1.50 17.99 15.73
CA GLN A 77 -2.75 18.11 14.98
C GLN A 77 -3.09 16.82 14.22
N ILE A 78 -2.12 16.18 13.57
CA ILE A 78 -2.34 14.90 12.85
C ILE A 78 -2.75 13.80 13.83
N ASP A 79 -2.09 13.72 14.99
CA ASP A 79 -2.38 12.72 16.03
C ASP A 79 -3.83 12.81 16.53
N ALA A 80 -4.40 14.02 16.60
CA ALA A 80 -5.80 14.22 16.95
C ALA A 80 -6.80 13.56 15.97
N TYR A 81 -6.38 13.25 14.74
CA TYR A 81 -7.17 12.57 13.71
C TYR A 81 -6.80 11.09 13.55
N TYR A 82 -5.75 10.62 14.21
CA TYR A 82 -5.22 9.27 14.08
C TYR A 82 -5.97 8.29 14.99
N VAL A 83 -6.64 7.31 14.39
CA VAL A 83 -7.24 6.16 15.08
C VAL A 83 -6.50 4.90 14.62
N PRO A 84 -5.50 4.41 15.35
CA PRO A 84 -4.83 3.16 14.99
C PRO A 84 -5.75 1.95 15.21
N PRO A 85 -5.49 0.81 14.55
CA PRO A 85 -6.27 -0.41 14.77
C PRO A 85 -6.13 -0.96 16.20
N THR A 86 -5.12 -0.52 16.95
CA THR A 86 -4.97 -0.82 18.40
C THR A 86 -6.03 -0.13 19.26
N SER A 87 -6.68 0.93 18.76
CA SER A 87 -7.83 1.59 19.38
C SER A 87 -9.17 0.93 19.02
N GLY A 88 -9.15 -0.13 18.20
CA GLY A 88 -10.33 -0.84 17.72
C GLY A 88 -10.61 -0.59 16.24
N ASP A 89 -11.59 -1.33 15.72
CA ASP A 89 -12.08 -1.18 14.36
C ASP A 89 -12.97 0.07 14.24
N ASN A 90 -12.61 0.97 13.33
CA ASN A 90 -13.38 2.17 13.01
C ASN A 90 -14.60 1.87 12.08
N GLY A 91 -14.75 0.63 11.61
CA GLY A 91 -15.86 0.18 10.75
C GLY A 91 -15.73 0.59 9.29
N ALA A 92 -14.62 1.20 8.87
CA ALA A 92 -14.38 1.61 7.50
C ALA A 92 -13.62 0.53 6.72
N ASN A 93 -14.21 0.11 5.60
CA ASN A 93 -13.66 -0.94 4.74
C ASN A 93 -12.27 -0.54 4.22
N GLY A 94 -11.28 -1.41 4.42
CA GLY A 94 -9.91 -1.19 3.96
C GLY A 94 -9.09 -0.18 4.78
N SER A 95 -9.64 0.42 5.83
CA SER A 95 -8.94 1.43 6.65
C SER A 95 -8.09 0.80 7.75
N GLN A 96 -7.26 1.60 8.42
CA GLN A 96 -6.40 1.18 9.54
C GLN A 96 -5.47 0.00 9.20
N GLY A 97 -5.08 -0.13 7.93
CA GLY A 97 -4.30 -1.26 7.41
C GLY A 97 -5.11 -2.57 7.26
N ARG A 98 -6.43 -2.58 7.45
CA ARG A 98 -7.24 -3.74 7.06
C ARG A 98 -7.32 -3.83 5.55
N LEU A 99 -7.45 -5.04 5.03
CA LEU A 99 -7.67 -5.23 3.61
C LEU A 99 -9.07 -4.79 3.20
N PHE A 100 -9.16 -4.14 2.05
CA PHE A 100 -10.40 -3.68 1.44
C PHE A 100 -11.17 -4.87 0.90
N VAL A 101 -12.34 -5.11 1.46
CA VAL A 101 -13.24 -6.19 1.05
C VAL A 101 -14.01 -5.77 -0.19
N HIS A 102 -13.83 -6.50 -1.28
CA HIS A 102 -14.57 -6.31 -2.53
C HIS A 102 -15.12 -7.66 -3.01
N ASP A 103 -16.39 -7.69 -3.40
CA ASP A 103 -17.12 -8.92 -3.75
C ASP A 103 -17.02 -10.02 -2.68
N GLY A 104 -17.03 -9.60 -1.41
CA GLY A 104 -16.93 -10.50 -0.25
C GLY A 104 -15.54 -11.07 0.01
N MET A 105 -14.51 -10.60 -0.71
CA MET A 105 -13.12 -11.06 -0.58
C MET A 105 -12.22 -9.92 -0.11
N ALA A 106 -11.40 -10.16 0.92
CA ALA A 106 -10.37 -9.24 1.39
C ALA A 106 -9.11 -9.23 0.49
N TYR A 107 -8.83 -10.35 -0.16
CA TYR A 107 -7.77 -10.49 -1.15
C TYR A 107 -8.17 -11.52 -2.20
N PHE A 108 -7.55 -11.44 -3.36
CA PHE A 108 -7.72 -12.42 -4.42
C PHE A 108 -6.55 -13.41 -4.39
N ALA A 109 -6.85 -14.69 -4.15
CA ALA A 109 -5.88 -15.78 -4.25
C ALA A 109 -5.94 -16.43 -5.64
N THR A 110 -4.80 -16.57 -6.29
CA THR A 110 -4.70 -17.19 -7.62
C THR A 110 -3.34 -17.86 -7.82
N ASN A 111 -3.12 -18.45 -8.99
CA ASN A 111 -1.84 -19.02 -9.40
C ASN A 111 -1.47 -18.51 -10.80
N THR A 112 -0.20 -18.22 -11.07
CA THR A 112 0.26 -17.71 -12.38
C THR A 112 0.02 -18.68 -13.54
N ALA A 113 -0.33 -19.94 -13.28
CA ALA A 113 -0.66 -20.91 -14.31
C ALA A 113 -2.14 -20.88 -14.77
N VAL A 114 -3.02 -20.14 -14.08
CA VAL A 114 -4.46 -20.05 -14.43
C VAL A 114 -4.78 -18.75 -15.18
N ASP A 115 -5.98 -18.66 -15.75
CA ASP A 115 -6.44 -17.47 -16.47
C ASP A 115 -6.49 -16.23 -15.54
N PRO A 116 -5.82 -15.11 -15.89
CA PRO A 116 -5.86 -13.89 -15.10
C PRO A 116 -7.20 -13.15 -15.10
N ALA A 117 -8.11 -13.43 -16.04
CA ALA A 117 -9.30 -12.60 -16.22
C ALA A 117 -10.10 -12.33 -14.92
N PRO A 118 -10.28 -13.31 -14.00
CA PRO A 118 -10.93 -13.06 -12.72
C PRO A 118 -10.15 -12.09 -11.81
N LEU A 119 -8.82 -12.22 -11.74
CA LEU A 119 -7.96 -11.32 -10.97
C LEU A 119 -8.03 -9.89 -11.54
N LYS A 120 -7.98 -9.74 -12.87
CA LYS A 120 -8.10 -8.42 -13.52
C LYS A 120 -9.41 -7.74 -13.17
N ALA A 121 -10.51 -8.49 -13.26
CA ALA A 121 -11.85 -7.98 -12.96
C ALA A 121 -11.95 -7.56 -11.50
N TRP A 122 -11.56 -8.44 -10.57
CA TRP A 122 -11.60 -8.14 -9.13
C TRP A 122 -10.70 -6.96 -8.76
N PHE A 123 -9.45 -6.94 -9.23
CA PHE A 123 -8.49 -5.92 -8.84
C PHE A 123 -8.88 -4.53 -9.37
N THR A 124 -9.37 -4.46 -10.62
CA THR A 124 -9.88 -3.20 -11.19
C THR A 124 -11.11 -2.70 -10.42
N GLY A 125 -12.05 -3.59 -10.10
CA GLY A 125 -13.24 -3.26 -9.33
C GLY A 125 -12.91 -2.81 -7.91
N ALA A 126 -12.05 -3.54 -7.21
CA ALA A 126 -11.61 -3.26 -5.86
C ALA A 126 -10.86 -1.92 -5.77
N ALA A 127 -9.93 -1.65 -6.69
CA ALA A 127 -9.17 -0.42 -6.69
C ALA A 127 -10.01 0.81 -7.05
N THR A 128 -11.00 0.66 -7.94
CA THR A 128 -11.97 1.74 -8.22
C THR A 128 -12.86 1.99 -7.00
N ALA A 129 -13.33 0.93 -6.32
CA ALA A 129 -14.22 1.03 -5.17
C ALA A 129 -13.51 1.51 -3.89
N ALA A 130 -12.21 1.25 -3.76
CA ALA A 130 -11.39 1.74 -2.65
C ALA A 130 -11.19 3.27 -2.70
N GLY A 131 -11.43 3.90 -3.85
CA GLY A 131 -11.16 5.30 -4.10
C GLY A 131 -12.30 6.29 -3.81
N GLU A 132 -11.92 7.56 -3.67
CA GLU A 132 -12.77 8.77 -3.74
C GLU A 132 -13.61 9.17 -2.50
N GLN A 133 -13.51 8.46 -1.37
CA GLN A 133 -14.25 8.79 -0.15
C GLN A 133 -13.38 9.02 1.10
N GLY A 134 -12.06 8.97 0.92
CA GLY A 134 -11.05 9.09 1.98
C GLY A 134 -10.74 10.53 2.40
N SER A 135 -9.82 10.65 3.35
CA SER A 135 -9.39 11.90 3.96
C SER A 135 -8.31 12.59 3.12
N SER A 136 -8.11 13.87 3.34
CA SER A 136 -6.92 14.57 2.82
C SER A 136 -5.67 14.43 3.70
N LEU A 137 -5.78 13.77 4.87
CA LEU A 137 -4.65 13.23 5.64
C LEU A 137 -4.48 11.76 5.33
N GLU A 138 -3.48 11.45 4.54
CA GLU A 138 -3.20 10.09 4.10
C GLU A 138 -2.02 9.48 4.85
N MET A 139 -2.17 8.23 5.30
CA MET A 139 -1.16 7.53 6.08
C MET A 139 -0.68 6.25 5.36
N PRO A 140 -0.08 6.36 4.17
CA PRO A 140 0.37 5.21 3.38
C PRO A 140 1.34 4.30 4.13
N VAL A 141 2.26 4.85 4.92
CA VAL A 141 3.23 4.02 5.66
C VAL A 141 2.54 3.23 6.76
N ALA A 142 1.64 3.85 7.51
CA ALA A 142 0.84 3.17 8.52
C ALA A 142 -0.04 2.08 7.88
N ALA A 143 -0.70 2.37 6.76
CA ALA A 143 -1.53 1.41 6.04
C ALA A 143 -0.73 0.17 5.62
N ALA A 144 0.44 0.39 5.02
CA ALA A 144 1.36 -0.66 4.61
C ALA A 144 1.75 -1.57 5.78
N ALA A 145 2.19 -0.97 6.88
CA ALA A 145 2.69 -1.70 8.04
C ALA A 145 1.58 -2.42 8.81
N TYR A 146 0.42 -1.78 8.99
CA TYR A 146 -0.71 -2.39 9.67
C TYR A 146 -1.40 -3.47 8.85
N ALA A 147 -1.22 -3.49 7.53
CA ALA A 147 -1.64 -4.62 6.70
C ALA A 147 -0.91 -5.92 7.04
N THR A 148 0.30 -5.81 7.58
CA THR A 148 1.11 -6.97 7.99
C THR A 148 1.13 -7.22 9.50
N SER A 149 0.64 -6.26 10.28
CA SER A 149 0.64 -6.34 11.73
C SER A 149 -0.31 -7.41 12.27
N ALA A 150 0.12 -8.10 13.32
CA ALA A 150 -0.70 -9.04 14.08
C ALA A 150 -2.00 -8.40 14.62
N THR A 151 -2.04 -7.07 14.81
CA THR A 151 -3.26 -6.34 15.20
C THR A 151 -4.41 -6.54 14.21
N ASN A 152 -4.11 -6.71 12.92
CA ASN A 152 -5.10 -6.94 11.87
C ASN A 152 -5.15 -8.39 11.39
N ALA A 153 -4.52 -9.34 12.09
CA ALA A 153 -4.45 -10.74 11.64
C ALA A 153 -5.84 -11.37 11.37
N ALA A 154 -6.85 -11.02 12.16
CA ALA A 154 -8.22 -11.51 11.96
C ALA A 154 -8.90 -10.88 10.73
N ALA A 155 -8.63 -9.60 10.45
CA ALA A 155 -9.21 -8.91 9.29
C ALA A 155 -8.52 -9.30 7.97
N ASN A 156 -7.23 -9.64 8.06
CA ASN A 156 -6.36 -9.94 6.91
C ASN A 156 -6.02 -11.45 6.85
N GLU A 157 -6.86 -12.29 7.43
CA GLU A 157 -6.60 -13.72 7.61
C GLU A 157 -6.26 -14.41 6.28
N GLY A 158 -5.14 -15.13 6.24
CA GLY A 158 -4.69 -15.91 5.08
C GLY A 158 -4.03 -15.10 3.97
N PHE A 159 -4.03 -13.76 4.03
CA PHE A 159 -3.37 -12.94 3.01
C PHE A 159 -1.85 -13.12 3.01
N LEU A 160 -1.21 -13.01 4.17
CA LEU A 160 0.24 -13.13 4.28
C LEU A 160 0.69 -14.58 4.37
N ARG A 161 1.77 -14.87 3.65
CA ARG A 161 2.57 -16.09 3.80
C ARG A 161 3.97 -15.65 4.20
N ASP A 162 4.45 -16.14 5.33
CA ASP A 162 5.82 -15.85 5.75
C ASP A 162 6.80 -16.71 4.94
N LYS A 163 6.82 -18.02 5.18
CA LYS A 163 7.73 -18.93 4.49
C LYS A 163 7.49 -18.99 2.97
N ASP A 164 8.59 -19.02 2.21
CA ASP A 164 8.64 -19.22 0.76
C ASP A 164 7.81 -18.23 -0.08
N ALA A 165 7.57 -17.02 0.44
CA ALA A 165 6.77 -16.01 -0.22
C ALA A 165 7.40 -14.62 -0.09
N VAL A 166 7.28 -13.81 -1.12
CA VAL A 166 7.80 -12.44 -1.14
C VAL A 166 6.65 -11.49 -0.95
N LEU A 167 6.88 -10.41 -0.21
CA LEU A 167 5.90 -9.34 -0.05
C LEU A 167 6.32 -8.15 -0.92
N LEU A 168 5.49 -7.82 -1.91
CA LEU A 168 5.58 -6.56 -2.64
C LEU A 168 4.59 -5.57 -2.06
N VAL A 169 5.10 -4.44 -1.55
CA VAL A 169 4.30 -3.32 -1.04
C VAL A 169 4.29 -2.23 -2.10
N PHE A 170 3.20 -2.14 -2.88
CA PHE A 170 3.06 -1.18 -3.98
C PHE A 170 2.24 0.06 -3.58
N PHE A 171 2.92 1.20 -3.37
CA PHE A 171 2.37 2.48 -2.95
C PHE A 171 1.73 3.22 -4.11
N LEU A 172 0.52 3.73 -3.88
CA LEU A 172 -0.17 4.57 -4.83
C LEU A 172 -0.72 5.79 -4.09
N THR A 173 -0.09 6.94 -4.26
CA THR A 173 -0.47 8.18 -3.56
C THR A 173 0.09 9.42 -4.25
N ASN A 174 -0.68 10.50 -4.24
CA ASN A 174 -0.20 11.84 -4.63
C ASN A 174 -0.08 12.79 -3.44
N ASP A 175 -0.35 12.32 -2.22
CA ASP A 175 -0.28 13.09 -0.99
C ASP A 175 0.97 12.72 -0.16
N PRO A 176 1.41 13.64 0.72
CA PRO A 176 2.46 13.34 1.68
C PRO A 176 1.97 12.36 2.76
N ASP A 177 2.88 11.50 3.22
CA ASP A 177 2.66 10.59 4.34
C ASP A 177 2.49 11.32 5.67
N ALA A 178 1.30 11.22 6.24
CA ALA A 178 0.91 11.73 7.55
C ALA A 178 0.96 10.67 8.65
N SER A 179 1.58 9.51 8.40
CA SER A 179 1.68 8.44 9.40
C SER A 179 2.37 8.95 10.67
N VAL A 180 1.76 8.72 11.84
CA VAL A 180 2.17 9.40 13.09
C VAL A 180 3.33 8.70 13.79
N GLU A 181 3.33 7.37 13.81
CA GLU A 181 4.30 6.63 14.61
C GLU A 181 5.72 6.74 14.04
N VAL A 182 6.70 6.39 14.88
CA VAL A 182 8.10 6.37 14.48
C VAL A 182 8.30 5.32 13.39
N LEU A 183 9.10 5.68 12.38
CA LEU A 183 9.35 4.83 11.21
C LEU A 183 9.84 3.42 11.58
N SER A 184 10.64 3.30 12.64
CA SER A 184 11.13 2.02 13.12
C SER A 184 10.01 1.05 13.54
N SER A 185 8.90 1.57 14.08
CA SER A 185 7.74 0.73 14.43
C SER A 185 7.11 0.13 13.18
N TYR A 186 6.89 0.96 12.14
CA TYR A 186 6.29 0.51 10.90
C TYR A 186 7.17 -0.51 10.16
N THR A 187 8.48 -0.25 10.08
CA THR A 187 9.41 -1.19 9.43
C THR A 187 9.54 -2.50 10.20
N ALA A 188 9.46 -2.47 11.54
CA ALA A 188 9.45 -3.68 12.36
C ALA A 188 8.21 -4.55 12.07
N MET A 189 7.01 -3.96 11.94
CA MET A 189 5.79 -4.73 11.62
C MET A 189 5.90 -5.51 10.32
N VAL A 190 6.54 -4.94 9.29
CA VAL A 190 6.72 -5.63 8.00
C VAL A 190 7.82 -6.69 8.07
N ARG A 191 8.92 -6.39 8.78
CA ARG A 191 10.01 -7.36 9.04
C ARG A 191 9.53 -8.58 9.80
N ASP A 192 8.76 -8.37 10.86
CA ASP A 192 8.23 -9.43 11.72
C ASP A 192 7.30 -10.35 10.91
N ALA A 193 6.53 -9.80 9.96
CA ALA A 193 5.65 -10.59 9.09
C ALA A 193 6.39 -11.46 8.07
N LYS A 194 7.68 -11.18 7.82
CA LYS A 194 8.54 -11.85 6.83
C LYS A 194 9.79 -12.48 7.47
N ALA A 195 9.77 -12.70 8.79
CA ALA A 195 10.93 -13.14 9.54
C ALA A 195 11.43 -14.52 9.08
N ASP A 196 10.51 -15.46 8.81
CA ASP A 196 10.87 -16.82 8.39
C ASP A 196 11.24 -16.92 6.90
N CYS A 197 10.92 -15.90 6.10
CA CYS A 197 11.36 -15.82 4.71
C CYS A 197 12.82 -15.36 4.55
N GLY A 198 13.30 -14.52 5.47
CA GLY A 198 14.59 -13.83 5.35
C GLY A 198 14.55 -12.34 5.66
N GLY A 199 13.44 -11.84 6.21
CA GLY A 199 13.27 -10.43 6.60
C GLY A 199 13.33 -9.51 5.38
N ASP A 200 14.23 -8.53 5.41
CA ASP A 200 14.38 -7.49 4.38
C ASP A 200 14.52 -8.08 2.96
N ALA A 201 15.22 -9.21 2.79
CA ALA A 201 15.39 -9.85 1.49
C ALA A 201 14.08 -10.38 0.86
N CYS A 202 13.01 -10.48 1.63
CA CYS A 202 11.69 -10.89 1.16
C CYS A 202 10.66 -9.75 1.13
N ILE A 203 11.11 -8.50 1.32
CA ILE A 203 10.26 -7.32 1.32
C ILE A 203 10.74 -6.40 0.20
N LEU A 204 9.86 -6.18 -0.76
CA LEU A 204 10.09 -5.25 -1.85
C LEU A 204 9.11 -4.11 -1.73
N THR A 205 9.56 -2.91 -2.05
CA THR A 205 8.68 -1.76 -2.12
C THR A 205 8.76 -1.13 -3.49
N ALA A 206 7.59 -0.74 -3.98
CA ALA A 206 7.48 -0.02 -5.24
C ALA A 206 6.36 1.00 -5.15
N GLY A 207 6.24 1.91 -6.11
CA GLY A 207 5.05 2.75 -6.15
C GLY A 207 4.96 3.78 -7.26
N LEU A 208 3.75 4.27 -7.45
CA LEU A 208 3.47 5.48 -8.19
C LEU A 208 3.19 6.57 -7.16
N ILE A 209 4.19 7.41 -6.94
CA ILE A 209 4.21 8.44 -5.91
C ILE A 209 4.57 9.78 -6.53
N LYS A 210 4.17 10.88 -5.91
CA LYS A 210 4.51 12.21 -6.43
C LYS A 210 6.02 12.44 -6.43
N LYS A 211 6.59 12.97 -7.53
CA LYS A 211 8.05 13.18 -7.70
C LYS A 211 8.77 13.96 -6.60
N CYS A 212 8.06 14.78 -5.83
CA CYS A 212 8.66 15.55 -4.75
C CYS A 212 8.90 14.71 -3.48
N VAL A 213 8.20 13.59 -3.30
CA VAL A 213 8.34 12.72 -2.11
C VAL A 213 9.79 12.23 -1.92
N PRO A 214 10.48 11.73 -2.97
CA PRO A 214 11.91 11.40 -2.87
C PRO A 214 12.80 12.61 -2.59
N ALA A 215 12.51 13.76 -3.20
CA ALA A 215 13.32 14.97 -3.07
C ALA A 215 13.28 15.55 -1.65
N GLU A 216 12.08 15.55 -1.04
CA GLU A 216 11.86 15.99 0.34
C GLU A 216 12.27 14.93 1.38
N ASN A 217 12.71 13.74 0.91
CA ASN A 217 13.07 12.60 1.74
C ASN A 217 12.00 12.28 2.79
N GLN A 218 10.74 12.21 2.35
CA GLN A 218 9.59 12.07 3.23
C GLN A 218 9.55 10.70 3.92
N LYS A 219 8.73 10.54 4.97
CA LYS A 219 8.64 9.26 5.73
C LYS A 219 8.29 8.06 4.83
N LEU A 220 7.41 8.24 3.86
CA LEU A 220 7.13 7.24 2.81
C LEU A 220 8.39 6.81 2.06
N TRP A 221 9.20 7.76 1.60
CA TRP A 221 10.44 7.45 0.90
C TRP A 221 11.45 6.72 1.79
N GLN A 222 11.60 7.16 3.05
CA GLN A 222 12.46 6.49 4.02
C GLN A 222 11.99 5.07 4.34
N PHE A 223 10.67 4.84 4.40
CA PHE A 223 10.08 3.51 4.57
C PHE A 223 10.38 2.61 3.37
N MET A 224 10.18 3.10 2.15
CA MET A 224 10.43 2.33 0.93
C MET A 224 11.91 1.88 0.85
N LYS A 225 12.84 2.76 1.24
CA LYS A 225 14.29 2.46 1.29
C LYS A 225 14.72 1.57 2.47
N ALA A 226 13.83 1.21 3.38
CA ALA A 226 14.21 0.53 4.60
C ALA A 226 14.51 -0.96 4.42
N PHE A 227 14.22 -1.56 3.25
CA PHE A 227 14.20 -3.01 3.04
C PHE A 227 15.28 -3.54 2.07
N GLY A 228 16.46 -2.92 2.07
CA GLY A 228 17.65 -3.42 1.38
C GLY A 228 17.86 -2.87 -0.03
N GLU A 229 16.91 -3.11 -0.94
CA GLU A 229 17.00 -2.64 -2.33
C GLU A 229 16.50 -1.20 -2.51
N GLU A 230 17.00 -0.54 -3.56
CA GLU A 230 16.43 0.75 -3.97
C GLU A 230 15.01 0.52 -4.49
N PRO A 231 14.02 1.27 -3.99
CA PRO A 231 12.63 1.04 -4.36
C PRO A 231 12.37 1.45 -5.81
N ILE A 232 11.53 0.68 -6.50
CA ILE A 232 11.11 0.97 -7.87
C ILE A 232 9.94 1.93 -7.83
N TRP A 233 10.07 3.10 -8.45
CA TRP A 233 9.00 4.08 -8.39
C TRP A 233 8.92 4.95 -9.63
N GLY A 234 7.75 5.53 -9.88
CA GLY A 234 7.52 6.55 -10.89
C GLY A 234 6.65 7.68 -10.39
N ASP A 235 6.70 8.82 -11.09
CA ASP A 235 5.83 9.95 -10.78
C ASP A 235 4.38 9.59 -11.09
N ILE A 236 3.51 9.67 -10.10
CA ILE A 236 2.06 9.44 -10.28
C ILE A 236 1.43 10.42 -11.29
N GLU A 237 2.06 11.56 -11.54
CA GLU A 237 1.62 12.49 -12.58
C GLU A 237 1.90 11.98 -14.01
N ASP A 238 2.85 11.05 -14.18
CA ASP A 238 3.20 10.43 -15.46
C ASP A 238 2.39 9.14 -15.72
N LYS A 239 1.13 9.34 -16.10
CA LYS A 239 0.18 8.25 -16.39
C LYS A 239 0.63 7.33 -17.53
N ALA A 240 1.51 7.79 -18.43
CA ALA A 240 2.01 6.99 -19.54
C ALA A 240 3.05 5.94 -19.08
N GLY A 241 3.78 6.22 -18.00
CA GLY A 241 4.82 5.35 -17.44
C GLY A 241 4.31 4.26 -16.50
N TYR A 242 3.01 4.22 -16.17
CA TYR A 242 2.48 3.32 -15.15
C TYR A 242 2.78 1.84 -15.41
N VAL A 243 2.61 1.40 -16.67
CA VAL A 243 2.82 -0.01 -17.06
C VAL A 243 4.29 -0.41 -16.92
N GLU A 244 5.20 0.50 -17.29
CA GLU A 244 6.64 0.26 -17.24
C GLU A 244 7.11 0.10 -15.79
N ILE A 245 6.77 1.06 -14.92
CA ILE A 245 7.13 1.02 -13.49
C ILE A 245 6.59 -0.22 -12.79
N VAL A 246 5.36 -0.61 -13.11
CA VAL A 246 4.76 -1.84 -12.57
C VAL A 246 5.52 -3.06 -13.07
N GLY A 247 5.79 -3.14 -14.38
CA GLY A 247 6.56 -4.23 -14.96
C GLY A 247 7.95 -4.36 -14.35
N GLU A 248 8.65 -3.25 -14.14
CA GLU A 248 9.95 -3.22 -13.46
C GLU A 248 9.86 -3.71 -12.02
N ALA A 249 8.89 -3.23 -11.24
CA ALA A 249 8.68 -3.64 -9.84
C ALA A 249 8.50 -5.17 -9.70
N LEU A 250 7.76 -5.74 -10.66
CA LEU A 250 7.49 -7.17 -10.71
C LEU A 250 8.71 -7.97 -11.20
N ALA A 251 9.44 -7.47 -12.19
CA ALA A 251 10.68 -8.07 -12.67
C ALA A 251 11.75 -8.14 -11.57
N ALA A 252 11.87 -7.10 -10.73
CA ALA A 252 12.76 -7.13 -9.57
C ALA A 252 12.36 -8.21 -8.56
N THR A 253 11.05 -8.42 -8.36
CA THR A 253 10.53 -9.50 -7.52
C THR A 253 11.03 -10.89 -7.93
N LEU A 254 11.39 -11.05 -9.20
CA LEU A 254 11.88 -12.30 -9.78
C LEU A 254 13.38 -12.43 -9.79
N GLY A 255 14.07 -11.34 -10.09
CA GLY A 255 15.52 -11.28 -10.14
C GLY A 255 16.13 -11.60 -8.78
N ASP A 256 15.59 -11.00 -7.73
CA ASP A 256 16.21 -11.04 -6.41
C ASP A 256 15.61 -12.12 -5.51
N ALA A 257 14.29 -12.28 -5.49
CA ALA A 257 13.66 -13.11 -4.48
C ALA A 257 13.30 -14.53 -4.95
N CYS A 258 12.74 -14.75 -6.15
CA CYS A 258 12.40 -16.11 -6.60
C CYS A 258 13.62 -17.03 -6.85
N ILE A 259 14.82 -16.46 -7.06
CA ILE A 259 16.06 -17.23 -7.25
C ILE A 259 16.78 -17.49 -5.90
N HIS A 260 16.55 -16.65 -4.88
CA HIS A 260 17.30 -16.68 -3.62
C HIS A 260 16.46 -16.89 -2.36
N ILE A 261 15.14 -17.12 -2.44
CA ILE A 261 14.35 -17.59 -1.29
C ILE A 261 15.07 -18.80 -0.70
N PRO A 262 15.56 -18.73 0.55
CA PRO A 262 16.19 -19.86 1.20
C PRO A 262 15.16 -20.99 1.26
N VAL A 263 15.37 -22.04 0.48
CA VAL A 263 14.61 -23.29 0.62
C VAL A 263 14.90 -23.85 2.01
N GLY A 264 13.97 -23.62 2.94
CA GLY A 264 13.97 -24.16 4.29
C GLY A 264 13.18 -25.46 4.39
#